data_AF-A0A196NGA5-F1
#
_entry.id   AF-A0A196NGA5-F1
#
_cell.length_a   1.000
_cell.length_b   1.000
_cell.length_c   1.000
_cell.angle_alpha   90.00
_cell.angle_beta   90.00
_cell.angle_gamma   90.00
#
_symmetry.space_group_name_H-M   'P 1'
#
loop_
_entity.id
_entity.type
_entity.pdbx_description
1 polymer ?
#
loop_
_entity_poly.entity_id
_entity_poly.type
_entity_poly.pdbx_seq_one_letter_code
_entity_poly.pdbx_strand_id
1 'polypeptide(L)'
;MSVRSLAYLIVEATDLARWRSFGSDVLGMQDVAAEGDVLRFRIDDRPFRLQVEHGPRDRVTAIGLEIPTMVAFEETLNRLEAGGHAVTRADPADAAARHVRGLARCADPAGNHLELIWGHMVAGTPFVSPTGVSRFVTGEGGMGHVVLPTNRYAETCAFYCDLLGFGTSDEMRVQFPGGPEAGLGLMFLHAEGPRHHTVAVGEFPAPTGLIHAMVEVATIDEVGLALDRATAAGYHISATIGRHTNDRMISFYVRSPSGFDIEYGCDGWRCDDWSRFTPTFTIKEDLWGHHWDFGGALA
;
A
#
# COMPACT_ATOMS: atom_id res chain seq x y z
N MET A 1 -0.53 0.59 19.94
CA MET A 1 0.01 0.46 18.57
C MET A 1 0.96 1.63 18.36
N SER A 2 1.74 1.69 17.28
CA SER A 2 2.69 2.81 17.08
C SER A 2 2.61 3.41 15.67
N VAL A 3 2.35 2.58 14.66
CA VAL A 3 2.01 3.07 13.31
C VAL A 3 0.52 3.42 13.25
N ARG A 4 0.21 4.55 12.61
CA ARG A 4 -1.16 4.99 12.35
C ARG A 4 -1.68 4.54 10.99
N SER A 5 -0.92 4.76 9.92
CA SER A 5 -1.39 4.47 8.57
C SER A 5 -0.27 4.37 7.55
N LEU A 6 -0.61 3.95 6.33
CA LEU A 6 0.26 4.02 5.16
C LEU A 6 0.33 5.49 4.68
N ALA A 7 1.52 6.06 4.75
CA ALA A 7 1.79 7.45 4.42
C ALA A 7 1.92 7.65 2.91
N TYR A 8 2.82 6.90 2.27
CA TYR A 8 3.14 7.02 0.85
C TYR A 8 3.85 5.77 0.31
N LEU A 9 3.99 5.69 -1.01
CA LEU A 9 4.88 4.74 -1.69
C LEU A 9 5.89 5.48 -2.57
N ILE A 10 7.11 4.94 -2.64
CA ILE A 10 8.15 5.38 -3.58
C ILE A 10 8.44 4.22 -4.53
N VAL A 11 8.40 4.52 -5.83
CA VAL A 11 8.62 3.57 -6.92
C VAL A 11 9.79 4.05 -7.76
N GLU A 12 10.71 3.16 -8.10
CA GLU A 12 11.67 3.35 -9.19
C GLU A 12 11.03 2.78 -10.47
N ALA A 13 11.09 3.54 -11.57
CA ALA A 13 10.51 3.11 -12.84
C ALA A 13 11.41 3.44 -14.03
N THR A 14 11.39 2.56 -15.03
CA THR A 14 12.11 2.78 -16.30
C THR A 14 11.38 3.70 -17.26
N ASP A 15 10.07 3.88 -17.08
CA ASP A 15 9.22 4.70 -17.95
C ASP A 15 8.30 5.61 -17.13
N LEU A 16 8.76 6.84 -16.89
CA LEU A 16 7.97 7.86 -16.20
C LEU A 16 6.78 8.34 -17.03
N ALA A 17 6.88 8.41 -18.35
CA ALA A 17 5.77 8.90 -19.17
C ALA A 17 4.56 7.96 -19.04
N ARG A 18 4.81 6.64 -19.05
CA ARG A 18 3.78 5.63 -18.83
C ARG A 18 3.19 5.71 -17.42
N TRP A 19 4.02 5.97 -16.40
CA TRP A 19 3.52 6.24 -15.04
C TRP A 19 2.67 7.50 -14.95
N ARG A 20 3.04 8.58 -15.64
CA ARG A 20 2.26 9.82 -15.67
C ARG A 20 0.85 9.57 -16.20
N SER A 21 0.74 8.90 -17.35
CA SER A 21 -0.57 8.54 -17.91
C SER A 21 -1.33 7.53 -17.05
N PHE A 22 -0.66 6.54 -16.48
CA PHE A 22 -1.31 5.59 -15.57
C PHE A 22 -1.88 6.28 -14.32
N GLY A 23 -1.05 7.04 -13.59
CA GLY A 23 -1.46 7.69 -12.35
C GLY A 23 -2.53 8.76 -12.56
N SER A 24 -2.37 9.60 -13.58
CA SER A 24 -3.32 10.68 -13.86
C SER A 24 -4.54 10.20 -14.64
N ASP A 25 -4.33 9.65 -15.84
CA ASP A 25 -5.40 9.41 -16.80
C ASP A 25 -6.20 8.14 -16.48
N VAL A 26 -5.59 7.15 -15.81
CA VAL A 26 -6.28 5.92 -15.41
C VAL A 26 -6.76 6.01 -13.96
N LEU A 27 -5.84 6.17 -13.01
CA LEU A 27 -6.18 6.15 -11.58
C LEU A 27 -6.86 7.44 -11.10
N GLY A 28 -6.72 8.55 -11.83
CA GLY A 28 -7.32 9.83 -11.46
C GLY A 28 -6.59 10.55 -10.33
N MET A 29 -5.33 10.20 -10.08
CA MET A 29 -4.49 10.90 -9.11
C MET A 29 -3.99 12.22 -9.71
N GLN A 30 -3.84 13.24 -8.88
CA GLN A 30 -3.37 14.54 -9.31
C GLN A 30 -1.85 14.51 -9.42
N ASP A 31 -1.33 14.62 -10.63
CA ASP A 31 0.08 14.91 -10.85
C ASP A 31 0.40 16.34 -10.40
N VAL A 32 1.28 16.46 -9.41
CA VAL A 32 1.78 17.73 -8.86
C VAL A 32 3.29 17.87 -9.05
N ALA A 33 3.88 17.01 -9.87
CA ALA A 33 5.29 17.11 -10.21
C ALA A 33 5.58 18.39 -11.00
N ALA A 34 6.75 18.96 -10.74
CA ALA A 34 7.38 19.87 -11.68
C ALA A 34 7.98 19.08 -12.86
N GLU A 35 8.56 19.78 -13.84
CA GLU A 35 9.39 19.14 -14.86
C GLU A 35 10.59 18.41 -14.21
N GLY A 36 10.97 17.23 -14.73
CA GLY A 36 12.14 16.48 -14.29
C GLY A 36 11.91 14.96 -14.19
N ASP A 37 12.83 14.30 -13.46
CA ASP A 37 12.94 12.84 -13.34
C ASP A 37 12.17 12.26 -12.14
N VAL A 38 11.21 13.01 -11.59
CA VAL A 38 10.39 12.58 -10.45
C VAL A 38 8.95 12.98 -10.68
N LEU A 39 8.04 12.02 -10.61
CA LEU A 39 6.60 12.23 -10.56
C LEU A 39 6.11 12.19 -9.12
N ARG A 40 5.11 13.02 -8.82
CA ARG A 40 4.43 13.03 -7.52
C ARG A 40 2.95 13.07 -7.77
N PHE A 41 2.28 12.02 -7.33
CA PHE A 41 0.84 11.91 -7.36
C PHE A 41 0.26 12.16 -6.00
N ARG A 42 -0.85 12.87 -6.02
CA ARG A 42 -1.59 13.30 -4.86
C ARG A 42 -3.02 12.80 -4.97
N ILE A 43 -3.58 12.38 -3.84
CA ILE A 43 -4.97 11.88 -3.73
C ILE A 43 -5.75 12.56 -2.59
N ASP A 44 -5.10 13.41 -1.80
CA ASP A 44 -5.70 14.12 -0.66
C ASP A 44 -4.98 15.45 -0.38
N ASP A 45 -4.96 15.93 0.86
CA ASP A 45 -4.36 17.20 1.26
C ASP A 45 -2.84 17.16 1.47
N ARG A 46 -2.20 15.99 1.29
CA ARG A 46 -0.73 15.88 1.35
C ARG A 46 -0.06 16.39 0.07
N PRO A 47 1.20 16.84 0.15
CA PRO A 47 1.98 17.19 -1.03
C PRO A 47 2.11 16.04 -2.04
N PHE A 48 2.19 14.79 -1.58
CA PHE A 48 2.09 13.60 -2.42
C PHE A 48 1.74 12.36 -1.56
N ARG A 49 1.29 11.29 -2.23
CA ARG A 49 1.07 9.95 -1.65
C ARG A 49 1.78 8.85 -2.45
N LEU A 50 2.06 9.08 -3.73
CA LEU A 50 2.88 8.20 -4.56
C LEU A 50 3.95 9.03 -5.25
N GLN A 51 5.20 8.64 -5.12
CA GLN A 51 6.32 9.22 -5.86
C GLN A 51 6.91 8.17 -6.78
N VAL A 52 7.17 8.55 -8.03
CA VAL A 52 7.82 7.69 -9.01
C VAL A 52 9.09 8.37 -9.48
N GLU A 53 10.23 7.74 -9.26
CA GLU A 53 11.56 8.23 -9.59
C GLU A 53 12.07 7.47 -10.82
N HIS A 54 12.67 8.17 -11.78
CA HIS A 54 13.28 7.50 -12.93
C HIS A 54 14.50 6.68 -12.49
N GLY A 55 14.58 5.44 -12.94
CA GLY A 55 15.73 4.58 -12.68
C GLY A 55 15.81 3.38 -13.63
N PRO A 56 16.86 2.56 -13.50
CA PRO A 56 17.12 1.46 -14.42
C PRO A 56 16.28 0.20 -14.18
N ARG A 57 15.42 0.17 -13.15
CA ARG A 57 14.56 -0.98 -12.83
C ARG A 57 13.17 -0.51 -12.40
N ASP A 58 12.23 -1.43 -12.53
CA ASP A 58 10.88 -1.31 -12.00
C ASP A 58 10.79 -1.99 -10.62
N ARG A 59 10.67 -1.20 -9.55
CA ARG A 59 10.50 -1.71 -8.18
C ARG A 59 9.93 -0.68 -7.22
N VAL A 60 9.32 -1.15 -6.14
CA VAL A 60 9.05 -0.32 -4.97
C VAL A 60 10.34 -0.17 -4.17
N THR A 61 10.73 1.06 -3.87
CA THR A 61 11.97 1.38 -3.16
C THR A 61 11.74 1.78 -1.71
N ALA A 62 10.54 2.23 -1.36
CA ALA A 62 10.17 2.55 0.01
C ALA A 62 8.66 2.51 0.26
N ILE A 63 8.30 2.01 1.43
CA ILE A 63 6.94 2.02 1.98
C ILE A 63 6.93 2.96 3.19
N GLY A 64 6.26 4.11 3.06
CA GLY A 64 6.15 5.11 4.11
C GLY A 64 5.09 4.74 5.14
N LEU A 65 5.46 4.57 6.40
CA LEU A 65 4.54 4.31 7.51
C LEU A 65 4.53 5.50 8.48
N GLU A 66 3.33 6.04 8.73
CA GLU A 66 3.18 7.20 9.59
C GLU A 66 3.08 6.81 11.05
N ILE A 67 3.87 7.49 11.88
CA ILE A 67 3.80 7.44 13.34
C ILE A 67 3.23 8.79 13.82
N PRO A 68 2.23 8.79 14.72
CA PRO A 68 1.43 9.98 15.02
C PRO A 68 2.20 11.14 15.66
N THR A 69 3.25 10.84 16.43
CA THR A 69 3.97 11.85 17.23
C THR A 69 5.47 11.59 17.21
N MET A 70 6.26 12.65 17.47
CA MET A 70 7.72 12.55 17.65
C MET A 70 8.10 11.57 18.77
N VAL A 71 7.34 11.56 19.88
CA VAL A 71 7.62 10.66 21.02
C VAL A 71 7.43 9.20 20.60
N ALA A 72 6.29 8.87 20.01
CA ALA A 72 6.01 7.52 19.50
C ALA A 72 7.02 7.10 18.41
N PHE A 73 7.49 8.06 17.60
CA PHE A 73 8.52 7.83 16.60
C PHE A 73 9.83 7.38 17.24
N GLU A 74 10.38 8.16 18.18
CA GLU A 74 11.62 7.79 18.88
C GLU A 74 11.47 6.48 19.68
N GLU A 75 10.33 6.27 20.33
CA GLU A 75 10.04 4.99 21.02
C GLU A 75 10.03 3.80 20.06
N THR A 76 9.50 3.96 18.85
CA THR A 76 9.49 2.91 17.82
C THR A 76 10.89 2.64 17.32
N LEU A 77 11.70 3.68 17.06
CA LEU A 77 13.09 3.51 16.63
C LEU A 77 13.91 2.76 17.70
N ASN A 78 13.77 3.16 18.96
CA ASN A 78 14.46 2.49 20.07
C ASN A 78 14.02 1.03 20.21
N ARG A 79 12.73 0.72 19.99
CA ARG A 79 12.22 -0.65 20.03
C ARG A 79 12.80 -1.52 18.91
N LEU A 80 12.92 -0.98 17.71
CA LEU A 80 13.54 -1.66 16.58
C LEU A 80 15.02 -1.94 16.83
N GLU A 81 15.77 -0.93 17.29
CA GLU A 81 17.20 -1.07 17.63
C GLU A 81 17.40 -2.10 18.75
N ALA A 82 16.58 -2.06 19.81
CA ALA A 82 16.61 -3.04 20.89
C ALA A 82 16.22 -4.45 20.43
N GLY A 83 15.36 -4.56 19.42
CA GLY A 83 15.01 -5.81 18.73
C GLY A 83 16.10 -6.30 17.76
N GLY A 84 17.23 -5.61 17.65
CA GLY A 84 18.35 -5.99 16.77
C GLY A 84 18.19 -5.60 15.31
N HIS A 85 17.21 -4.74 14.98
CA HIS A 85 17.01 -4.24 13.62
C HIS A 85 17.78 -2.94 13.40
N ALA A 86 18.52 -2.87 12.29
CA ALA A 86 19.21 -1.65 11.91
C ALA A 86 18.21 -0.56 11.52
N VAL A 87 18.37 0.62 12.13
CA VAL A 87 17.59 1.82 11.84
C VAL A 87 18.56 2.92 11.43
N THR A 88 18.29 3.57 10.31
CA THR A 88 19.05 4.74 9.85
C THR A 88 18.16 5.97 9.87
N ARG A 89 18.42 6.89 10.81
CA ARG A 89 17.78 8.21 10.80
C ARG A 89 18.23 8.97 9.56
N ALA A 90 17.28 9.52 8.83
CA ALA A 90 17.58 10.29 7.64
C ALA A 90 18.01 11.71 8.01
N ASP A 91 18.75 12.34 7.10
CA ASP A 91 19.12 13.74 7.27
C ASP A 91 17.91 14.68 7.04
N PRO A 92 18.02 15.97 7.40
CA PRO A 92 16.93 16.92 7.19
C PRO A 92 16.53 17.12 5.71
N ALA A 93 17.44 16.89 4.76
CA ALA A 93 17.15 17.06 3.34
C ALA A 93 16.28 15.92 2.80
N ASP A 94 16.55 14.69 3.23
CA ASP A 94 15.72 13.52 2.96
C ASP A 94 14.31 13.67 3.53
N ALA A 95 14.19 14.09 4.80
CA ALA A 95 12.90 14.33 5.43
C ALA A 95 12.12 15.45 4.71
N ALA A 96 12.80 16.53 4.31
CA ALA A 96 12.20 17.60 3.52
C ALA A 96 11.74 17.11 2.13
N ALA A 97 12.52 16.26 1.46
CA ALA A 97 12.17 15.67 0.17
C ALA A 97 10.93 14.77 0.24
N ARG A 98 10.63 14.21 1.42
CA ARG A 98 9.40 13.45 1.71
C ARG A 98 8.29 14.29 2.32
N HIS A 99 8.50 15.59 2.49
CA HIS A 99 7.55 16.49 3.14
C HIS A 99 7.13 16.04 4.56
N VAL A 100 8.11 15.63 5.37
CA VAL A 100 7.91 15.20 6.77
C VAL A 100 8.89 15.89 7.71
N ARG A 101 8.61 15.88 9.02
CA ARG A 101 9.48 16.48 10.05
C ARG A 101 10.56 15.52 10.53
N GLY A 102 10.32 14.22 10.51
CA GLY A 102 11.31 13.21 10.79
C GLY A 102 11.09 11.96 9.95
N LEU A 103 12.20 11.32 9.60
CA LEU A 103 12.24 10.12 8.78
C LEU A 103 13.35 9.20 9.28
N ALA A 104 13.06 7.91 9.35
CA ALA A 104 14.04 6.86 9.55
C ALA A 104 13.77 5.70 8.60
N ARG A 105 14.81 4.98 8.23
CA ARG A 105 14.75 3.85 7.31
C ARG A 105 15.11 2.57 8.03
N CYS A 106 14.37 1.52 7.75
CA CYS A 106 14.70 0.17 8.17
C CYS A 106 14.23 -0.84 7.10
N ALA A 107 14.51 -2.11 7.34
CA ALA A 107 13.95 -3.19 6.56
C ALA A 107 13.28 -4.20 7.49
N ASP A 108 12.19 -4.78 7.02
CA ASP A 108 11.59 -5.92 7.69
C ASP A 108 12.46 -7.19 7.50
N PRO A 109 12.15 -8.30 8.18
CA PRO A 109 12.94 -9.54 8.08
C PRO A 109 13.06 -10.13 6.67
N ALA A 110 12.11 -9.82 5.79
CA ALA A 110 12.09 -10.28 4.39
C ALA A 110 12.83 -9.30 3.45
N GLY A 111 13.33 -8.17 3.96
CA GLY A 111 14.06 -7.17 3.21
C GLY A 111 13.20 -6.10 2.58
N ASN A 112 11.90 -6.01 2.92
CA ASN A 112 11.06 -4.92 2.43
C ASN A 112 11.50 -3.59 3.05
N HIS A 113 11.69 -2.56 2.22
CA HIS A 113 12.22 -1.27 2.65
C HIS A 113 11.13 -0.37 3.22
N LEU A 114 11.26 -0.01 4.50
CA LEU A 114 10.31 0.82 5.23
C LEU A 114 10.90 2.20 5.52
N GLU A 115 10.10 3.24 5.34
CA GLU A 115 10.37 4.59 5.81
C GLU A 115 9.37 4.92 6.94
N LEU A 116 9.86 4.99 8.18
CA LEU A 116 9.07 5.43 9.32
C LEU A 116 9.11 6.95 9.36
N ILE A 117 7.96 7.61 9.46
CA ILE A 117 7.87 9.08 9.42
C ILE A 117 7.00 9.65 10.52
N TRP A 118 7.21 10.91 10.86
CA TRP A 118 6.28 11.70 11.67
C TRP A 118 6.22 13.16 11.20
N GLY A 119 5.11 13.83 11.51
CA GLY A 119 4.90 15.24 11.21
C GLY A 119 4.87 15.52 9.71
N HIS A 120 3.96 14.87 8.98
CA HIS A 120 3.75 15.18 7.57
C HIS A 120 3.33 16.64 7.37
N MET A 121 3.70 17.22 6.23
CA MET A 121 3.22 18.52 5.81
C MET A 121 1.87 18.39 5.10
N VAL A 122 1.04 19.42 5.25
CA VAL A 122 -0.22 19.58 4.52
C VAL A 122 0.01 20.59 3.40
N ALA A 123 -0.45 20.30 2.18
CA ALA A 123 -0.22 21.11 1.00
C ALA A 123 -0.96 22.45 1.01
N GLY A 124 -2.04 22.59 1.81
CA GLY A 124 -2.82 23.82 1.93
C GLY A 124 -3.64 24.19 0.69
N THR A 125 -3.71 23.29 -0.30
CA THR A 125 -4.53 23.41 -1.51
C THR A 125 -5.46 22.20 -1.60
N PRO A 126 -6.60 22.26 -2.31
CA PRO A 126 -7.49 21.10 -2.50
C PRO A 126 -6.92 20.12 -3.54
N PHE A 127 -7.27 18.84 -3.40
CA PHE A 127 -6.97 17.81 -4.39
C PHE A 127 -7.89 18.01 -5.58
N VAL A 128 -7.35 17.87 -6.80
CA VAL A 128 -8.12 17.98 -8.04
C VAL A 128 -7.77 16.83 -8.97
N SER A 129 -8.69 15.87 -9.09
CA SER A 129 -8.54 14.76 -10.02
C SER A 129 -8.63 15.22 -11.48
N PRO A 130 -7.69 14.83 -12.36
CA PRO A 130 -7.78 15.13 -13.79
C PRO A 130 -8.92 14.38 -14.49
N THR A 131 -9.44 13.30 -13.89
CA THR A 131 -10.52 12.46 -14.45
C THR A 131 -11.85 12.62 -13.71
N GLY A 132 -11.92 13.55 -12.75
CA GLY A 132 -13.14 13.86 -12.01
C GLY A 132 -13.45 12.90 -10.85
N VAL A 133 -12.49 12.11 -10.37
CA VAL A 133 -12.64 11.37 -9.10
C VAL A 133 -12.94 12.38 -7.98
N SER A 134 -14.06 12.19 -7.28
CA SER A 134 -14.57 13.15 -6.32
C SER A 134 -13.68 13.27 -5.09
N ARG A 135 -13.21 12.14 -4.58
CA ARG A 135 -12.19 12.02 -3.53
C ARG A 135 -11.69 10.58 -3.44
N PHE A 136 -10.48 10.44 -2.94
CA PHE A 136 -10.02 9.17 -2.36
C PHE A 136 -10.37 9.12 -0.87
N VAL A 137 -10.66 7.93 -0.37
CA VAL A 137 -10.89 7.68 1.05
C VAL A 137 -9.53 7.53 1.71
N THR A 138 -9.01 8.60 2.33
CA THR A 138 -7.75 8.55 3.08
C THR A 138 -7.97 8.86 4.57
N GLY A 139 -7.92 10.13 4.96
CA GLY A 139 -8.05 10.60 6.34
C GLY A 139 -7.10 9.86 7.28
N GLU A 140 -7.61 9.48 8.45
CA GLU A 140 -6.90 8.67 9.44
C GLU A 140 -6.48 7.28 8.93
N GLY A 141 -7.08 6.81 7.84
CA GLY A 141 -6.71 5.53 7.21
C GLY A 141 -5.49 5.60 6.30
N GLY A 142 -4.94 6.79 6.03
CA GLY A 142 -3.83 6.94 5.08
C GLY A 142 -4.21 6.58 3.64
N MET A 143 -3.21 6.40 2.76
CA MET A 143 -3.47 6.29 1.31
C MET A 143 -4.20 5.01 0.86
N GLY A 144 -4.32 4.02 1.75
CA GLY A 144 -4.80 2.68 1.43
C GLY A 144 -4.01 1.63 2.21
N HIS A 145 -3.70 0.50 1.57
CA HIS A 145 -2.86 -0.55 2.13
C HIS A 145 -1.84 -1.08 1.13
N VAL A 146 -0.90 -1.87 1.63
CA VAL A 146 0.05 -2.64 0.81
C VAL A 146 0.04 -4.10 1.22
N VAL A 147 0.33 -4.97 0.25
CA VAL A 147 0.56 -6.40 0.49
C VAL A 147 1.99 -6.73 0.09
N LEU A 148 2.80 -7.08 1.08
CA LEU A 148 4.25 -7.25 0.96
C LEU A 148 4.61 -8.73 0.83
N PRO A 149 5.59 -9.08 -0.03
CA PRO A 149 6.10 -10.43 -0.08
C PRO A 149 6.88 -10.77 1.19
N THR A 150 6.86 -12.03 1.59
CA THR A 150 7.76 -12.55 2.62
C THR A 150 8.17 -13.99 2.33
N ASN A 151 9.43 -14.30 2.63
CA ASN A 151 9.98 -15.65 2.70
C ASN A 151 10.27 -16.08 4.15
N ARG A 152 9.88 -15.26 5.14
CA ARG A 152 10.09 -15.46 6.58
C ARG A 152 8.80 -15.13 7.34
N TYR A 153 7.71 -15.76 6.93
CA TYR A 153 6.34 -15.39 7.31
C TYR A 153 6.15 -15.08 8.80
N ALA A 154 6.51 -16.00 9.69
CA ALA A 154 6.36 -15.82 11.14
C ALA A 154 7.22 -14.67 11.70
N GLU A 155 8.45 -14.53 11.21
CA GLU A 155 9.37 -13.47 11.66
C GLU A 155 8.92 -12.10 11.18
N THR A 156 8.45 -12.02 9.92
CA THR A 156 7.88 -10.79 9.37
C THR A 156 6.61 -10.39 10.13
N CYS A 157 5.70 -11.33 10.42
CA CYS A 157 4.52 -11.03 11.24
C CYS A 157 4.90 -10.50 12.64
N ALA A 158 5.84 -11.17 13.32
CA ALA A 158 6.33 -10.75 14.63
C ALA A 158 6.98 -9.36 14.59
N PHE A 159 7.74 -9.04 13.54
CA PHE A 159 8.31 -7.71 13.35
C PHE A 159 7.23 -6.61 13.30
N TYR A 160 6.19 -6.79 12.50
CA TYR A 160 5.11 -5.78 12.42
C TYR A 160 4.32 -5.69 13.72
N CYS A 161 3.97 -6.81 14.35
CA CYS A 161 3.20 -6.83 15.59
C CYS A 161 4.00 -6.30 16.79
N ASP A 162 5.16 -6.88 17.04
CA ASP A 162 5.91 -6.67 18.29
C ASP A 162 6.74 -5.37 18.23
N LEU A 163 7.31 -5.04 17.06
CA LEU A 163 8.21 -3.90 16.93
C LEU A 163 7.52 -2.66 16.39
N LEU A 164 6.66 -2.79 15.38
CA LEU A 164 5.91 -1.65 14.82
C LEU A 164 4.53 -1.45 15.47
N GLY A 165 4.10 -2.39 16.30
CA GLY A 165 2.87 -2.27 17.07
C GLY A 165 1.61 -2.40 16.22
N PHE A 166 1.63 -3.18 15.13
CA PHE A 166 0.42 -3.56 14.40
C PHE A 166 -0.39 -4.59 15.21
N GLY A 167 -1.69 -4.67 14.94
CA GLY A 167 -2.52 -5.79 15.38
C GLY A 167 -2.92 -6.68 14.20
N THR A 168 -3.34 -7.91 14.49
CA THR A 168 -3.84 -8.83 13.48
C THR A 168 -5.31 -8.58 13.20
N SER A 169 -5.70 -8.64 11.93
CA SER A 169 -7.08 -8.47 11.50
C SER A 169 -7.68 -9.78 11.00
N ASP A 170 -6.94 -10.45 10.12
CA ASP A 170 -7.37 -11.68 9.48
C ASP A 170 -6.15 -12.49 9.06
N GLU A 171 -6.28 -13.81 9.01
CA GLU A 171 -5.33 -14.70 8.37
C GLU A 171 -6.03 -15.57 7.32
N MET A 172 -5.37 -15.79 6.19
CA MET A 172 -5.81 -16.69 5.13
C MET A 172 -4.70 -17.65 4.73
N ARG A 173 -5.10 -18.86 4.33
CA ARG A 173 -4.24 -19.83 3.64
C ARG A 173 -4.74 -20.01 2.21
N VAL A 174 -4.02 -19.44 1.26
CA VAL A 174 -4.38 -19.50 -0.16
C VAL A 174 -3.87 -20.81 -0.74
N GLN A 175 -4.82 -21.63 -1.21
CA GLN A 175 -4.53 -22.90 -1.86
C GLN A 175 -4.77 -22.80 -3.35
N PHE A 176 -3.85 -23.33 -4.15
CA PHE A 176 -3.98 -23.42 -5.60
C PHE A 176 -3.39 -24.74 -6.12
N PRO A 177 -3.83 -25.23 -7.29
CA PRO A 177 -3.31 -26.46 -7.88
C PRO A 177 -1.78 -26.40 -8.05
N GLY A 178 -1.06 -27.37 -7.48
CA GLY A 178 0.41 -27.42 -7.52
C GLY A 178 1.11 -26.58 -6.45
N GLY A 179 0.37 -25.87 -5.60
CA GLY A 179 0.90 -25.18 -4.42
C GLY A 179 1.19 -26.10 -3.23
N PRO A 180 1.76 -25.57 -2.14
CA PRO A 180 1.98 -26.33 -0.91
C PRO A 180 0.66 -26.75 -0.25
N GLU A 181 0.64 -27.92 0.38
CA GLU A 181 -0.55 -28.47 1.05
C GLU A 181 -1.08 -27.53 2.15
N ALA A 182 -0.18 -26.90 2.90
CA ALA A 182 -0.52 -25.94 3.94
C ALA A 182 -1.14 -24.63 3.39
N GLY A 183 -1.09 -24.40 2.06
CA GLY A 183 -1.40 -23.12 1.43
C GLY A 183 -0.32 -22.07 1.69
N LEU A 184 -0.31 -21.02 0.86
CA LEU A 184 0.50 -19.83 1.12
C LEU A 184 -0.19 -18.97 2.18
N GLY A 185 0.57 -18.58 3.20
CA GLY A 185 0.09 -17.69 4.27
C GLY A 185 -0.09 -16.26 3.77
N LEU A 186 -1.17 -15.64 4.23
CA LEU A 186 -1.46 -14.23 4.05
C LEU A 186 -2.01 -13.67 5.38
N MET A 187 -1.24 -12.79 6.02
CA MET A 187 -1.62 -12.14 7.28
C MET A 187 -1.99 -10.69 7.02
N PHE A 188 -3.19 -10.28 7.42
CA PHE A 188 -3.69 -8.91 7.31
C PHE A 188 -3.50 -8.18 8.65
N LEU A 189 -2.81 -7.04 8.63
CA LEU A 189 -2.39 -6.33 9.83
C LEU A 189 -2.95 -4.90 9.85
N HIS A 190 -3.71 -4.57 10.89
CA HIS A 190 -4.17 -3.21 11.13
C HIS A 190 -3.15 -2.36 11.89
N ALA A 191 -3.14 -1.08 11.55
CA ALA A 191 -2.48 -0.03 12.30
C ALA A 191 -3.49 0.64 13.25
N GLU A 192 -3.14 1.78 13.88
CA GLU A 192 -4.13 2.54 14.69
C GLU A 192 -5.29 3.09 13.85
N GLY A 193 -5.03 3.38 12.57
CA GLY A 193 -6.03 3.84 11.63
C GLY A 193 -7.17 2.82 11.47
N PRO A 194 -8.32 3.26 10.95
CA PRO A 194 -9.54 2.46 10.96
C PRO A 194 -9.56 1.34 9.90
N ARG A 195 -8.58 1.25 9.00
CA ARG A 195 -8.63 0.26 7.91
C ARG A 195 -8.52 -1.16 8.45
N HIS A 196 -9.30 -2.09 7.90
CA HIS A 196 -9.14 -3.52 8.17
C HIS A 196 -7.68 -3.95 8.16
N HIS A 197 -6.90 -3.46 7.20
CA HIS A 197 -5.46 -3.61 7.23
C HIS A 197 -4.79 -2.39 6.60
N THR A 198 -3.59 -2.09 7.08
CA THR A 198 -2.69 -1.10 6.47
C THR A 198 -1.53 -1.79 5.77
N VAL A 199 -1.10 -2.93 6.31
CA VAL A 199 -0.11 -3.83 5.72
C VAL A 199 -0.71 -5.22 5.73
N ALA A 200 -0.50 -6.00 4.67
CA ALA A 200 -0.58 -7.44 4.73
C ALA A 200 0.77 -8.03 4.31
N VAL A 201 1.08 -9.24 4.79
CA VAL A 201 2.30 -9.96 4.43
C VAL A 201 1.90 -11.33 3.90
N GLY A 202 2.40 -11.66 2.70
CA GLY A 202 2.01 -12.87 1.98
C GLY A 202 3.22 -13.64 1.47
N GLU A 203 3.12 -14.97 1.45
CA GLU A 203 4.16 -15.86 0.93
C GLU A 203 4.19 -15.93 -0.61
N PHE A 204 3.74 -14.85 -1.28
CA PHE A 204 3.71 -14.75 -2.73
C PHE A 204 4.97 -14.06 -3.25
N PRO A 205 5.52 -14.51 -4.40
CA PRO A 205 6.64 -13.84 -5.02
C PRO A 205 6.22 -12.45 -5.55
N ALA A 206 7.04 -11.45 -5.30
CA ALA A 206 6.89 -10.13 -5.90
C ALA A 206 8.27 -9.58 -6.31
N PRO A 207 8.73 -9.85 -7.55
CA PRO A 207 10.04 -9.38 -8.04
C PRO A 207 10.24 -7.87 -7.96
N THR A 208 9.15 -7.12 -7.95
CA THR A 208 9.09 -5.66 -7.85
C THR A 208 9.12 -5.15 -6.40
N GLY A 209 9.13 -6.04 -5.40
CA GLY A 209 9.12 -5.70 -3.98
C GLY A 209 7.73 -5.41 -3.40
N LEU A 210 6.66 -5.61 -4.17
CA LEU A 210 5.28 -5.38 -3.73
C LEU A 210 4.33 -6.30 -4.50
N ILE A 211 3.43 -6.99 -3.79
CA ILE A 211 2.37 -7.80 -4.42
C ILE A 211 1.35 -6.83 -5.02
N HIS A 212 0.74 -6.01 -4.16
CA HIS A 212 -0.10 -4.90 -4.59
C HIS A 212 -0.15 -3.75 -3.60
N ALA A 213 -0.55 -2.58 -4.10
CA ALA A 213 -1.02 -1.47 -3.29
C ALA A 213 -2.52 -1.25 -3.55
N MET A 214 -3.26 -0.82 -2.55
CA MET A 214 -4.67 -0.47 -2.69
C MET A 214 -4.86 1.04 -2.55
N VAL A 215 -5.74 1.60 -3.37
CA VAL A 215 -6.32 2.93 -3.16
C VAL A 215 -7.84 2.85 -3.17
N GLU A 216 -8.45 3.61 -2.27
CA GLU A 216 -9.89 3.57 -2.05
C GLU A 216 -10.56 4.85 -2.55
N VAL A 217 -11.63 4.72 -3.31
CA VAL A 217 -12.50 5.82 -3.77
C VAL A 217 -13.86 5.75 -3.07
N ALA A 218 -14.65 6.80 -3.20
CA ALA A 218 -15.85 6.97 -2.39
C ALA A 218 -17.01 6.09 -2.81
N THR A 219 -17.07 5.67 -4.08
CA THR A 219 -18.24 4.99 -4.65
C THR A 219 -17.86 3.90 -5.63
N ILE A 220 -18.75 2.94 -5.79
CA ILE A 220 -18.64 1.89 -6.81
C ILE A 220 -18.63 2.44 -8.24
N ASP A 221 -19.29 3.58 -8.49
CA ASP A 221 -19.29 4.23 -9.79
C ASP A 221 -17.89 4.76 -10.14
N GLU A 222 -17.14 5.30 -9.18
CA GLU A 222 -15.75 5.71 -9.38
C GLU A 222 -14.83 4.51 -9.68
N VAL A 223 -15.09 3.36 -9.05
CA VAL A 223 -14.40 2.09 -9.35
C VAL A 223 -14.68 1.65 -10.78
N GLY A 224 -15.96 1.62 -11.18
CA GLY A 224 -16.36 1.25 -12.55
C GLY A 224 -15.76 2.17 -13.62
N LEU A 225 -15.79 3.49 -13.38
CA LEU A 225 -15.18 4.46 -14.29
C LEU A 225 -13.65 4.29 -14.38
N ALA A 226 -12.98 3.92 -13.29
CA ALA A 226 -11.54 3.61 -13.32
C ALA A 226 -11.25 2.34 -14.13
N LEU A 227 -12.09 1.31 -13.99
CA LEU A 227 -11.99 0.07 -14.78
C LEU A 227 -12.17 0.34 -16.28
N ASP A 228 -13.15 1.17 -16.66
CA ASP A 228 -13.37 1.57 -18.05
C ASP A 228 -12.14 2.29 -18.63
N ARG A 229 -11.55 3.24 -17.86
CA ARG A 229 -10.33 3.94 -18.29
C ARG A 229 -9.14 3.00 -18.43
N ALA A 230 -8.94 2.08 -17.48
CA ALA A 230 -7.86 1.11 -17.52
C ALA A 230 -7.97 0.18 -18.74
N THR A 231 -9.18 -0.31 -19.00
CA THR A 231 -9.48 -1.18 -20.15
C THR A 231 -9.31 -0.44 -21.48
N ALA A 232 -9.85 0.78 -21.58
CA ALA A 232 -9.72 1.60 -22.79
C ALA A 232 -8.26 1.96 -23.11
N ALA A 233 -7.44 2.17 -22.08
CA ALA A 233 -6.01 2.42 -22.20
C ALA A 233 -5.17 1.14 -22.42
N GLY A 234 -5.79 -0.05 -22.43
CA GLY A 234 -5.13 -1.32 -22.70
C GLY A 234 -4.23 -1.83 -21.57
N TYR A 235 -4.48 -1.40 -20.32
CA TYR A 235 -3.78 -1.96 -19.16
C TYR A 235 -4.31 -3.37 -18.85
N HIS A 236 -3.42 -4.23 -18.37
CA HIS A 236 -3.76 -5.60 -17.96
C HIS A 236 -4.58 -5.58 -16.68
N ILE A 237 -5.79 -6.15 -16.71
CA ILE A 237 -6.65 -6.32 -15.54
C ILE A 237 -6.31 -7.68 -14.92
N SER A 238 -5.54 -7.66 -13.83
CA SER A 238 -5.08 -8.87 -13.14
C SER A 238 -6.21 -9.60 -12.42
N ALA A 239 -7.26 -8.89 -11.99
CA ALA A 239 -8.49 -9.49 -11.48
C ALA A 239 -9.69 -8.60 -11.80
N THR A 240 -10.79 -9.24 -12.20
CA THR A 240 -12.06 -8.54 -12.48
C THR A 240 -12.63 -7.91 -11.21
N ILE A 241 -13.68 -7.10 -11.36
CA ILE A 241 -14.42 -6.60 -10.20
C ILE A 241 -14.92 -7.76 -9.33
N GLY A 242 -14.83 -7.59 -8.01
CA GLY A 242 -15.27 -8.56 -7.03
C GLY A 242 -15.43 -7.95 -5.64
N ARG A 243 -15.73 -8.79 -4.65
CA ARG A 243 -15.84 -8.38 -3.25
C ARG A 243 -15.15 -9.35 -2.31
N HIS A 244 -14.18 -8.84 -1.55
CA HIS A 244 -13.47 -9.58 -0.51
C HIS A 244 -14.38 -10.01 0.64
N THR A 245 -14.08 -11.16 1.23
CA THR A 245 -14.81 -11.70 2.39
C THR A 245 -14.45 -10.98 3.68
N ASN A 246 -13.17 -10.66 3.89
CA ASN A 246 -12.64 -10.15 5.15
C ASN A 246 -12.96 -8.65 5.33
N ASP A 247 -12.38 -7.79 4.49
CA ASP A 247 -12.51 -6.34 4.57
C ASP A 247 -13.70 -5.80 3.77
N ARG A 248 -14.45 -6.65 3.06
CA ARG A 248 -15.65 -6.28 2.29
C ARG A 248 -15.40 -5.32 1.12
N MET A 249 -14.14 -5.05 0.79
CA MET A 249 -13.72 -4.16 -0.31
C MET A 249 -14.28 -4.65 -1.63
N ILE A 250 -14.91 -3.74 -2.37
CA ILE A 250 -15.30 -3.97 -3.76
C ILE A 250 -14.23 -3.35 -4.65
N SER A 251 -13.49 -4.17 -5.38
CA SER A 251 -12.30 -3.72 -6.11
C SER A 251 -12.09 -4.49 -7.40
N PHE A 252 -11.22 -3.95 -8.26
CA PHE A 252 -10.54 -4.68 -9.32
C PHE A 252 -9.03 -4.45 -9.21
N TYR A 253 -8.24 -5.26 -9.90
CA TYR A 253 -6.78 -5.16 -9.91
C TYR A 253 -6.28 -4.83 -11.31
N VAL A 254 -5.41 -3.83 -11.40
CA VAL A 254 -4.76 -3.42 -12.65
C VAL A 254 -3.25 -3.38 -12.49
N ARG A 255 -2.55 -3.94 -13.48
CA ARG A 255 -1.09 -4.00 -13.48
C ARG A 255 -0.50 -2.60 -13.71
N SER A 256 0.27 -2.12 -12.75
CA SER A 256 1.01 -0.85 -12.88
C SER A 256 2.10 -0.94 -13.95
N PRO A 257 2.62 0.21 -14.45
CA PRO A 257 3.75 0.22 -15.38
C PRO A 257 5.00 -0.49 -14.85
N SER A 258 5.21 -0.46 -13.52
CA SER A 258 6.33 -1.17 -12.86
C SER A 258 6.00 -2.61 -12.44
N GLY A 259 4.84 -3.14 -12.81
CA GLY A 259 4.57 -4.58 -12.75
C GLY A 259 3.99 -5.13 -11.44
N PHE A 260 3.80 -4.32 -10.40
CA PHE A 260 2.95 -4.70 -9.26
C PHE A 260 1.49 -4.27 -9.52
N ASP A 261 0.52 -4.86 -8.84
CA ASP A 261 -0.89 -4.51 -9.03
C ASP A 261 -1.31 -3.30 -8.19
N ILE A 262 -2.21 -2.50 -8.76
CA ILE A 262 -3.02 -1.54 -8.01
C ILE A 262 -4.41 -2.14 -7.84
N GLU A 263 -4.78 -2.40 -6.59
CA GLU A 263 -6.17 -2.63 -6.20
C GLU A 263 -6.89 -1.28 -6.13
N TYR A 264 -7.94 -1.11 -6.92
CA TYR A 264 -8.73 0.11 -6.95
C TYR A 264 -10.14 -0.22 -6.53
N GLY A 265 -10.60 0.32 -5.39
CA GLY A 265 -11.85 -0.14 -4.79
C GLY A 265 -12.58 0.87 -3.91
N CYS A 266 -13.69 0.42 -3.33
CA CYS A 266 -14.51 1.17 -2.37
C CYS A 266 -15.13 0.24 -1.32
N ASP A 267 -15.85 0.81 -0.35
CA ASP A 267 -16.61 0.10 0.69
C ASP A 267 -15.76 -0.77 1.63
N GLY A 268 -14.51 -0.37 1.87
CA GLY A 268 -13.64 -1.05 2.82
C GLY A 268 -14.21 -0.99 4.22
N TRP A 269 -14.25 -2.13 4.88
CA TRP A 269 -14.65 -2.23 6.27
C TRP A 269 -13.66 -1.46 7.14
N ARG A 270 -14.24 -0.72 8.08
CA ARG A 270 -13.51 0.16 8.98
C ARG A 270 -13.83 -0.20 10.42
N CYS A 271 -12.80 -0.23 11.25
CA CYS A 271 -12.93 -0.41 12.68
C CYS A 271 -12.94 0.94 13.39
N ASP A 272 -13.94 1.16 14.26
CA ASP A 272 -14.02 2.33 15.12
C ASP A 272 -13.29 2.12 16.46
N ASP A 273 -13.16 0.87 16.90
CA ASP A 273 -12.54 0.50 18.19
C ASP A 273 -11.89 -0.88 18.12
N TRP A 274 -10.58 -0.90 17.90
CA TRP A 274 -9.78 -2.13 17.84
C TRP A 274 -9.80 -2.94 19.14
N SER A 275 -10.12 -2.34 20.30
CA SER A 275 -10.19 -3.09 21.56
C SER A 275 -11.36 -4.07 21.64
N ARG A 276 -12.35 -3.93 20.73
CA ARG A 276 -13.52 -4.80 20.62
C ARG A 276 -13.46 -5.74 19.42
N PHE A 277 -12.43 -5.60 18.60
CA PHE A 277 -12.28 -6.40 17.40
C PHE A 277 -11.71 -7.78 17.74
N THR A 278 -12.18 -8.81 17.05
CA THR A 278 -11.65 -10.17 17.16
C THR A 278 -11.09 -10.58 15.79
N PRO A 279 -9.79 -10.94 15.70
CA PRO A 279 -9.21 -11.38 14.44
C PRO A 279 -9.91 -12.60 13.86
N THR A 280 -9.99 -12.66 12.54
CA THR A 280 -10.64 -13.75 11.81
C THR A 280 -9.65 -14.67 11.11
N PHE A 281 -10.14 -15.84 10.70
CA PHE A 281 -9.44 -16.74 9.80
C PHE A 281 -10.35 -16.96 8.59
N THR A 282 -10.00 -16.34 7.47
CA THR A 282 -10.81 -16.38 6.25
C THR A 282 -10.46 -17.61 5.43
N ILE A 283 -11.46 -18.43 5.11
CA ILE A 283 -11.32 -19.64 4.31
C ILE A 283 -11.44 -19.35 2.81
N LYS A 284 -12.34 -18.42 2.46
CA LYS A 284 -12.62 -18.03 1.07
C LYS A 284 -12.30 -16.55 0.91
N GLU A 285 -11.30 -16.25 0.08
CA GLU A 285 -10.88 -14.90 -0.30
C GLU A 285 -12.07 -13.99 -0.61
N ASP A 286 -12.88 -14.38 -1.59
CA ASP A 286 -13.93 -13.51 -2.14
C ASP A 286 -15.33 -14.03 -1.91
N LEU A 287 -16.27 -13.12 -1.63
CA LEU A 287 -17.70 -13.43 -1.67
C LEU A 287 -18.11 -13.77 -3.10
N TRP A 288 -17.68 -12.97 -4.07
CA TRP A 288 -17.94 -13.12 -5.51
C TRP A 288 -16.93 -12.30 -6.32
N GLY A 289 -16.76 -12.63 -7.60
CA GLY A 289 -15.92 -11.87 -8.52
C GLY A 289 -14.43 -12.18 -8.36
N HIS A 290 -13.58 -11.19 -8.65
CA HIS A 290 -12.11 -11.30 -8.62
C HIS A 290 -11.60 -12.52 -9.40
N HIS A 291 -12.07 -12.68 -10.63
CA HIS A 291 -11.54 -13.72 -11.51
C HIS A 291 -10.12 -13.32 -11.95
N TRP A 292 -9.13 -14.05 -11.46
CA TRP A 292 -7.71 -13.75 -11.66
C TRP A 292 -7.23 -14.15 -13.05
N ASP A 293 -6.51 -13.23 -13.68
CA ASP A 293 -5.65 -13.46 -14.84
C ASP A 293 -4.23 -12.97 -14.50
N PHE A 294 -3.38 -13.90 -14.07
CA PHE A 294 -1.99 -13.59 -13.75
C PHE A 294 -1.11 -13.33 -14.99
N GLY A 295 -1.68 -13.36 -16.20
CA GLY A 295 -1.01 -12.97 -17.43
C GLY A 295 0.15 -13.90 -17.79
N GLY A 296 -0.12 -15.18 -18.03
CA GLY A 296 0.76 -16.15 -18.74
C GLY A 296 2.20 -16.39 -18.27
N ALA A 297 2.77 -15.59 -17.37
CA ALA A 297 4.18 -15.62 -16.96
C ALA A 297 4.41 -16.44 -15.68
N LEU A 298 3.63 -17.50 -15.50
CA LEU A 298 3.89 -18.58 -14.54
C LEU A 298 4.11 -19.93 -15.23
N ALA A 299 4.49 -19.91 -16.52
CA ALA A 299 4.98 -21.07 -17.27
C ALA A 299 6.50 -20.98 -17.48
#